data_AF-A0A3C0AH14-F1
#
_entry.id   AF-A0A3C0AH14-F1
#
_cell.length_a   1.000
_cell.length_b   1.000
_cell.length_c   1.000
_cell.angle_alpha   90.00
_cell.angle_beta   90.00
_cell.angle_gamma   90.00
#
_symmetry.space_group_name_H-M   'P 1'
#
loop_
_entity.id
_entity.type
_entity.pdbx_description
1 polymer ?
#
loop_
_entity_poly.entity_id
_entity_poly.type
_entity_poly.pdbx_seq_one_letter_code
_entity_poly.pdbx_strand_id
1 'polypeptide(L)'
;ATRIAQYELAFRMQTSIPELADLSQETPATFELYGEQAKQPGTYAANCLLARRLAERGVRFIQLYHRGWDHHLNLPTKIRQLTGETDQATAALILDLKQRG
;
A
#
# COMPACT_ATOMS: atom_id res chain seq x y z
N ALA A 1 27.16 -1.73 -15.80
CA ALA A 1 25.99 -2.63 -15.89
C ALA A 1 24.93 -2.31 -14.82
N THR A 2 25.23 -2.40 -13.52
CA THR A 2 24.23 -2.29 -12.42
C THR A 2 23.52 -0.92 -12.32
N ARG A 3 24.22 0.20 -12.52
CA ARG A 3 23.59 1.54 -12.43
C ARG A 3 22.58 1.80 -13.56
N ILE A 4 22.88 1.37 -14.78
CA ILE A 4 21.98 1.52 -15.94
C ILE A 4 20.69 0.73 -15.69
N ALA A 5 20.80 -0.51 -15.21
CA ALA A 5 19.64 -1.32 -14.85
C ALA A 5 18.78 -0.69 -13.74
N GLN A 6 19.39 -0.05 -12.74
CA GLN A 6 18.66 0.67 -11.70
C GLN A 6 17.96 1.94 -12.23
N TYR A 7 18.61 2.70 -13.11
CA TYR A 7 17.98 3.87 -13.73
C TYR A 7 16.85 3.47 -14.67
N GLU A 8 16.99 2.37 -15.42
CA GLU A 8 15.91 1.83 -16.23
C GLU A 8 14.75 1.32 -15.38
N LEU A 9 15.01 0.67 -14.24
CA LEU A 9 13.96 0.26 -13.31
C LEU A 9 13.22 1.49 -12.75
N ALA A 10 13.96 2.50 -12.28
CA ALA A 10 13.37 3.74 -11.80
C ALA A 10 12.56 4.47 -12.89
N PHE A 11 13.05 4.48 -14.13
CA PHE A 11 12.34 5.04 -15.28
C PHE A 11 11.05 4.28 -15.60
N ARG A 12 11.09 2.93 -15.61
CA ARG A 12 9.89 2.08 -15.77
C ARG A 12 8.89 2.30 -14.64
N MET A 13 9.36 2.49 -13.40
CA MET A 13 8.49 2.86 -12.29
C MET A 13 7.81 4.21 -12.55
N GLN A 14 8.54 5.23 -13.02
CA GLN A 14 7.99 6.56 -13.33
C GLN A 14 6.96 6.55 -14.45
N THR A 15 7.19 5.81 -15.55
CA THR A 15 6.25 5.73 -16.66
C THR A 15 4.99 4.93 -16.32
N SER A 16 5.07 4.02 -15.35
CA SER A 16 3.94 3.21 -14.88
C SER A 16 3.03 3.89 -13.86
N ILE A 17 3.38 5.08 -13.34
CA ILE A 17 2.65 5.76 -12.25
C ILE A 17 1.14 5.95 -12.53
N PRO A 18 0.72 6.40 -13.73
CA PRO A 18 -0.70 6.62 -13.99
C PRO A 18 -1.53 5.33 -13.90
N GLU A 19 -1.04 4.25 -14.51
CA GLU A 19 -1.69 2.94 -14.48
C GLU A 19 -1.59 2.25 -13.12
N LEU A 20 -0.51 2.52 -12.38
CA LEU A 20 -0.34 2.04 -11.02
C LEU A 20 -1.39 2.64 -10.07
N ALA A 21 -1.65 3.93 -10.20
CA ALA A 21 -2.61 4.68 -9.37
C ALA A 21 -4.07 4.50 -9.80
N ASP A 22 -4.33 3.95 -10.99
CA ASP A 22 -5.68 3.62 -11.43
C ASP A 22 -6.17 2.32 -10.79
N LEU A 23 -7.06 2.48 -9.81
CA LEU A 23 -7.72 1.39 -9.08
C LEU A 23 -9.08 1.02 -9.68
N SER A 24 -9.47 1.57 -10.83
CA SER A 24 -10.77 1.29 -11.47
C SER A 24 -10.97 -0.18 -11.85
N GLN A 25 -9.86 -0.91 -12.02
CA GLN A 25 -9.86 -2.33 -12.37
C GLN A 25 -9.88 -3.27 -11.14
N GLU A 26 -9.87 -2.72 -9.92
CA GLU A 26 -9.91 -3.53 -8.70
C GLU A 26 -11.33 -4.02 -8.42
N THR A 27 -11.42 -5.26 -7.95
CA THR A 27 -12.72 -5.88 -7.69
C THR A 27 -13.36 -5.33 -6.41
N PRO A 28 -14.69 -5.41 -6.27
CA PRO A 28 -15.36 -5.11 -5.00
C PRO A 28 -14.81 -5.94 -3.83
N ALA A 29 -14.48 -7.21 -4.07
CA ALA A 29 -13.87 -8.10 -3.08
C ALA A 29 -12.48 -7.60 -2.63
N THR A 30 -11.70 -6.99 -3.52
CA THR A 30 -10.43 -6.34 -3.15
C THR A 30 -10.69 -5.19 -2.17
N PHE A 31 -11.66 -4.32 -2.45
CA PHE A 31 -11.96 -3.21 -1.55
C PHE A 31 -12.58 -3.65 -0.23
N GLU A 32 -13.35 -4.74 -0.22
CA GLU A 32 -13.85 -5.35 1.01
C GLU A 32 -12.70 -5.88 1.87
N LEU A 33 -11.72 -6.54 1.23
CA LEU A 33 -10.54 -7.08 1.91
C LEU A 33 -9.69 -5.97 2.54
N TYR A 34 -9.33 -4.94 1.77
CA TYR A 34 -8.46 -3.84 2.23
C TYR A 34 -9.20 -2.77 3.07
N GLY A 35 -10.53 -2.73 2.99
CA GLY A 35 -11.38 -1.73 3.63
C GLY A 35 -11.68 -0.53 2.74
N GLU A 36 -12.79 0.17 3.03
CA GLU A 36 -13.30 1.31 2.24
C GLU A 36 -12.29 2.45 2.05
N GLN A 37 -11.37 2.62 3.01
CA GLN A 37 -10.29 3.61 2.92
C GLN A 37 -9.36 3.36 1.72
N ALA A 38 -9.29 2.13 1.20
CA ALA A 38 -8.52 1.81 0.00
C ALA A 38 -9.04 2.50 -1.27
N LYS A 39 -10.29 2.98 -1.27
CA LYS A 39 -10.85 3.80 -2.37
C LYS A 39 -10.42 5.26 -2.30
N GLN A 40 -9.83 5.70 -1.19
CA GLN A 40 -9.46 7.11 -0.96
C GLN A 40 -7.94 7.29 -1.16
N PRO A 41 -7.52 8.01 -2.22
CA PRO A 41 -6.10 8.25 -2.45
C PRO A 41 -5.41 8.94 -1.26
N GLY A 42 -4.21 8.47 -0.91
CA GLY A 42 -3.40 9.03 0.18
C GLY A 42 -3.64 8.39 1.55
N THR A 43 -4.65 7.54 1.72
CA THR A 43 -4.82 6.76 2.95
C THR A 43 -3.77 5.64 3.04
N TYR A 44 -3.57 5.12 4.25
CA TYR A 44 -2.70 3.95 4.44
C TYR A 44 -3.20 2.72 3.67
N ALA A 45 -4.52 2.51 3.64
CA ALA A 45 -5.13 1.40 2.92
C ALA A 45 -4.93 1.49 1.39
N ALA A 46 -5.10 2.69 0.81
CA ALA A 46 -4.81 2.90 -0.61
C ALA A 46 -3.32 2.67 -0.94
N ASN A 47 -2.43 3.08 -0.04
CA ASN A 47 -1.00 2.82 -0.18
C ASN A 47 -0.64 1.33 -0.07
N CYS A 48 -1.36 0.56 0.75
CA CYS A 48 -1.19 -0.90 0.79
C CYS A 48 -1.56 -1.54 -0.55
N LEU A 49 -2.67 -1.12 -1.16
CA LEU A 49 -3.09 -1.63 -2.47
C LEU A 49 -2.13 -1.21 -3.60
N LEU A 50 -1.57 0.00 -3.52
CA LEU A 50 -0.46 0.43 -4.38
C LEU A 50 0.79 -0.43 -4.18
N ALA A 51 1.14 -0.76 -2.94
CA ALA A 51 2.28 -1.63 -2.62
C ALA A 51 2.11 -3.02 -3.25
N ARG A 52 0.92 -3.62 -3.19
CA ARG A 52 0.60 -4.85 -3.91
C ARG A 52 0.90 -4.72 -5.41
N ARG A 53 0.42 -3.66 -6.06
CA ARG A 53 0.63 -3.42 -7.50
C ARG A 53 2.09 -3.16 -7.87
N LEU A 54 2.85 -2.52 -6.98
CA LEU A 54 4.31 -2.34 -7.12
C LEU A 54 5.03 -3.69 -7.02
N ALA A 55 4.62 -4.56 -6.10
CA ALA A 55 5.19 -5.90 -5.94
C ALA A 55 4.95 -6.76 -7.20
N GLU A 56 3.75 -6.73 -7.77
CA GLU A 56 3.44 -7.41 -9.04
C GLU A 56 4.28 -6.92 -10.22
N ARG A 57 4.72 -5.66 -10.18
CA ARG A 57 5.59 -5.04 -11.19
C ARG A 57 7.08 -5.26 -10.89
N GLY A 58 7.42 -6.13 -9.92
CA GLY A 58 8.78 -6.55 -9.63
C GLY A 58 9.56 -5.63 -8.69
N VAL A 59 8.89 -4.71 -8.00
CA VAL A 59 9.54 -3.87 -6.98
C VAL A 59 9.88 -4.73 -5.77
N ARG A 60 11.18 -4.87 -5.50
CA ARG A 60 11.70 -5.81 -4.49
C ARG A 60 11.66 -5.31 -3.05
N PHE A 61 11.56 -4.00 -2.87
CA PHE A 61 11.56 -3.37 -1.55
C PHE A 61 10.56 -2.22 -1.54
N ILE A 62 9.58 -2.31 -0.65
CA ILE A 62 8.51 -1.34 -0.50
C ILE A 62 8.38 -1.03 0.98
N GLN A 63 8.43 0.24 1.34
CA GLN A 63 8.24 0.70 2.71
C GLN A 63 6.91 1.43 2.80
N LEU A 64 6.00 0.89 3.63
CA LEU A 64 4.78 1.57 4.04
C LEU A 64 5.04 2.30 5.35
N TYR A 65 4.81 3.61 5.35
CA TYR A 65 5.04 4.46 6.52
C TYR A 65 3.74 5.13 6.94
N HIS A 66 3.37 4.95 8.20
CA HIS A 66 2.22 5.59 8.82
C HIS A 66 2.68 6.31 10.10
N ARG A 67 2.39 7.61 10.18
CA ARG A 67 2.86 8.48 11.27
C ARG A 67 1.95 8.38 12.48
N GLY A 68 2.40 8.93 13.61
CA GLY A 68 1.53 9.25 14.73
C GLY A 68 1.66 8.33 15.94
N TRP A 69 2.40 7.23 15.87
CA TRP A 69 2.51 6.22 16.93
C TRP A 69 3.11 6.70 18.27
N ASP A 70 3.82 7.83 18.28
CA ASP A 70 4.42 8.40 19.49
C ASP A 70 3.38 9.19 20.31
N HIS A 71 2.62 8.46 21.13
CA HIS A 71 1.53 9.02 21.93
C HIS A 71 1.96 9.30 23.38
N HIS A 72 1.87 10.57 23.78
CA HIS A 72 2.08 11.00 25.18
C HIS A 72 0.78 11.37 25.90
N LEU A 73 -0.34 11.49 25.17
CA LEU A 73 -1.66 11.89 25.67
C LEU A 73 -2.77 11.22 24.85
N ASN A 74 -3.96 11.03 25.44
CA ASN A 74 -5.14 10.43 24.81
C ASN A 74 -4.90 9.04 24.20
N LEU A 75 -4.03 8.24 24.84
CA LEU A 75 -3.58 6.93 24.37
C LEU A 75 -4.74 6.00 23.95
N PRO A 76 -5.83 5.82 24.74
CA PRO A 76 -6.88 4.89 24.37
C PRO A 76 -7.63 5.27 23.09
N THR A 77 -7.74 6.57 22.80
CA THR A 77 -8.40 7.06 21.59
C THR A 77 -7.46 6.98 20.39
N LYS A 78 -6.23 7.48 20.55
CA LYS A 78 -5.27 7.54 19.45
C LYS A 78 -4.78 6.17 19.00
N ILE A 79 -4.53 5.24 19.94
CA ILE A 79 -4.18 3.86 19.57
C ILE A 79 -5.30 3.24 18.75
N ARG A 80 -6.57 3.30 19.21
CA ARG A 80 -7.70 2.72 18.48
C ARG A 80 -7.83 3.28 17.08
N GLN A 81 -7.60 4.58 16.92
CA GLN A 81 -7.60 5.23 15.62
C GLN A 81 -6.49 4.67 14.73
N LEU A 82 -5.21 4.73 15.15
CA LEU A 82 -4.09 4.28 14.32
C LEU A 82 -4.14 2.79 14.01
N THR A 83 -4.57 1.96 14.97
CA THR A 83 -4.78 0.53 14.71
C THR A 83 -5.92 0.33 13.72
N GLY A 84 -7.02 1.07 13.82
CA GLY A 84 -8.12 0.99 12.86
C GLY A 84 -7.75 1.44 11.44
N GLU A 85 -6.83 2.40 11.31
CA GLU A 85 -6.32 2.87 10.02
C GLU A 85 -5.34 1.89 9.36
N THR A 86 -4.69 1.02 10.14
CA THR A 86 -3.60 0.16 9.64
C THR A 86 -3.92 -1.33 9.61
N ASP A 87 -4.60 -1.87 10.63
CA ASP A 87 -4.74 -3.31 10.89
C ASP A 87 -5.33 -4.08 9.70
N GLN A 88 -6.52 -3.70 9.24
CA GLN A 88 -7.21 -4.39 8.14
C GLN A 88 -6.38 -4.36 6.85
N ALA A 89 -5.86 -3.19 6.47
CA ALA A 89 -5.13 -3.04 5.21
C ALA A 89 -3.76 -3.75 5.24
N THR A 90 -3.08 -3.78 6.39
CA THR A 90 -1.85 -4.56 6.56
C THR A 90 -2.14 -6.05 6.43
N ALA A 91 -3.18 -6.55 7.10
CA ALA A 91 -3.58 -7.96 7.00
C ALA A 91 -3.97 -8.33 5.56
N ALA A 92 -4.77 -7.48 4.91
CA ALA A 92 -5.17 -7.62 3.52
C ALA A 92 -3.96 -7.74 2.58
N LEU A 93 -2.99 -6.82 2.71
CA LEU A 93 -1.78 -6.84 1.87
C LEU A 93 -1.01 -8.15 2.02
N ILE A 94 -0.80 -8.64 3.24
CA ILE A 94 -0.07 -9.89 3.48
C ILE A 94 -0.82 -11.08 2.86
N LEU A 95 -2.14 -11.15 3.06
CA LEU A 95 -2.98 -12.22 2.51
C LEU A 95 -2.97 -12.21 0.98
N ASP A 96 -3.12 -11.03 0.38
CA ASP A 96 -3.21 -10.85 -1.05
C ASP A 96 -1.86 -11.11 -1.74
N LEU A 97 -0.74 -10.69 -1.14
CA LEU A 97 0.59 -11.09 -1.60
C LEU A 97 0.77 -12.61 -1.55
N LYS A 98 0.38 -13.25 -0.44
CA LYS A 98 0.45 -14.71 -0.31
C LYS A 98 -0.36 -15.46 -1.37
N GLN A 99 -1.48 -14.90 -1.82
CA GLN A 99 -2.30 -15.48 -2.90
C GLN A 99 -1.64 -15.34 -4.28
N ARG A 100 -0.75 -14.37 -4.46
CA ARG A 100 -0.12 -14.02 -5.75
C ARG A 100 1.27 -14.63 -5.93
N GLY A 101 1.93 -15.07 -4.85
CA GLY A 101 3.25 -15.72 -4.86
C GLY A 101 4.38 -14.82 -4.40
#